data_AF-A0A2H4ZHR3-F1
#
_entry.id   AF-A0A2H4ZHR3-F1
#
_cell.length_a   1.000
_cell.length_b   1.000
_cell.length_c   1.000
_cell.angle_alpha   90.00
_cell.angle_beta   90.00
_cell.angle_gamma   90.00
#
_symmetry.space_group_name_H-M   'P 1'
#
loop_
_entity.id
_entity.type
_entity.pdbx_description
1 polymer ?
#
loop_
_entity_poly.entity_id
_entity_poly.type
_entity_poly.pdbx_seq_one_letter_code
_entity_poly.pdbx_strand_id
1 'polypeptide(L)' 'MGISDHKYVNFSEDHELNDHLKKAKKAQTEANREVLKEMGKELKEKLNETRLTHEQFDEYIADNLSRLED' A
#
# COMPACT_ATOMS: atom_id res chain seq x y z
N MET A 1 16.42 22.44 1.31
CA MET A 1 16.07 21.53 0.19
C MET A 1 14.77 20.86 0.57
N GLY A 2 13.72 21.05 -0.23
CA GLY A 2 12.36 20.61 0.08
C GLY A 2 12.30 19.09 0.20
N ILE A 3 11.97 18.60 1.39
CA ILE A 3 11.67 17.19 1.63
C ILE A 3 10.20 17.06 1.27
N SER A 4 9.93 16.47 0.10
CA SER A 4 8.60 16.28 -0.43
C SER A 4 7.73 15.54 0.59
N ASP A 5 6.70 16.24 1.05
CA ASP A 5 5.72 15.89 2.07
C ASP A 5 4.75 14.79 1.58
N HIS A 6 5.27 13.62 1.21
CA HIS A 6 4.44 12.46 0.86
C HIS A 6 4.38 11.51 2.06
N LYS A 7 3.74 11.98 3.13
CA LYS A 7 3.49 11.17 4.33
C LYS A 7 2.48 10.04 4.06
N TYR A 8 1.60 10.22 3.07
CA TYR A 8 0.44 9.39 2.82
C TYR A 8 0.54 8.64 1.50
N VAL A 9 -0.01 7.42 1.49
CA VAL A 9 -0.09 6.56 0.31
C VAL A 9 -1.10 7.10 -0.70
N ASN A 10 -0.67 7.30 -1.93
CA ASN A 10 -1.47 7.55 -3.12
C ASN A 10 -1.84 6.25 -3.85
N PHE A 11 -3.00 5.71 -3.48
CA PHE A 11 -3.58 4.52 -4.12
C PHE A 11 -4.02 4.70 -5.58
N SER A 12 -4.00 5.92 -6.10
CA SER A 12 -4.32 6.20 -7.52
C SER A 12 -3.09 6.11 -8.42
N GLU A 13 -1.88 6.02 -7.85
CA GLU A 13 -0.63 5.96 -8.60
C GLU A 13 -0.06 4.54 -8.60
N ASP A 14 -0.09 3.90 -9.77
CA ASP A 14 0.38 2.52 -9.93
C ASP A 14 1.86 2.35 -9.58
N HIS A 15 2.69 3.38 -9.82
CA HIS A 15 4.11 3.33 -9.48
C HIS A 15 4.32 3.25 -7.95
N GLU A 16 3.47 3.92 -7.17
CA GLU A 16 3.56 3.89 -5.72
C GLU A 16 3.13 2.52 -5.17
N LEU A 17 2.05 1.95 -5.72
CA LEU A 17 1.64 0.58 -5.39
C LEU A 17 2.73 -0.43 -5.76
N ASN A 18 3.40 -0.26 -6.90
CA ASN A 18 4.50 -1.11 -7.31
C ASN A 18 5.72 -0.99 -6.36
N ASP A 19 5.97 0.18 -5.78
CA ASP A 19 7.01 0.36 -4.76
C ASP A 19 6.67 -0.38 -3.47
N HIS A 20 5.41 -0.36 -3.04
CA HIS A 20 4.93 -1.17 -1.91
C HIS A 20 5.08 -2.68 -2.18
N LEU A 21 4.70 -3.15 -3.38
CA LEU A 21 4.89 -4.56 -3.78
C LEU A 21 6.37 -4.96 -3.82
N LYS A 22 7.24 -4.06 -4.31
CA LYS A 22 8.69 -4.27 -4.34
C LYS A 22 9.26 -4.42 -2.94
N LYS A 23 8.86 -3.57 -1.99
CA LYS A 23 9.25 -3.67 -0.57
C LYS A 23 8.79 -4.99 0.04
N ALA A 24 7.57 -5.41 -0.29
CA ALA A 24 6.98 -6.69 0.13
C ALA A 24 7.58 -7.92 -0.57
N LYS A 25 8.48 -7.73 -1.55
CA LYS A 25 9.05 -8.78 -2.42
C LYS A 25 7.98 -9.59 -3.16
N LYS A 26 6.95 -8.90 -3.66
CA LYS A 26 5.84 -9.48 -4.42
C LYS A 26 5.83 -8.99 -5.86
N ALA A 27 5.20 -9.76 -6.76
CA ALA A 27 5.11 -9.39 -8.16
C ALA A 27 4.32 -8.09 -8.38
N GLN A 28 4.76 -7.26 -9.33
CA GLN A 28 4.13 -5.98 -9.68
C GLN A 28 2.98 -6.16 -10.68
N THR A 29 2.08 -7.10 -10.41
CA THR A 29 0.92 -7.42 -11.26
C THR A 29 -0.24 -6.44 -11.01
N GLU A 30 -1.15 -6.34 -11.97
CA GLU A 30 -2.40 -5.61 -11.80
C GLU A 30 -3.25 -6.19 -10.67
N ALA A 31 -3.30 -7.53 -10.57
CA ALA A 31 -4.00 -8.22 -9.48
C ALA A 31 -3.48 -7.80 -8.10
N ASN A 32 -2.15 -7.81 -7.90
CA ASN A 32 -1.55 -7.38 -6.64
C ASN A 32 -1.81 -5.89 -6.34
N ARG A 33 -1.82 -5.01 -7.36
CA ARG A 33 -2.19 -3.59 -7.18
C ARG A 33 -3.65 -3.43 -6.74
N GLU A 34 -4.58 -4.19 -7.30
CA GLU A 34 -5.98 -4.18 -6.89
C GLU A 34 -6.14 -4.69 -5.44
N VAL A 35 -5.45 -5.77 -5.08
CA VAL A 35 -5.41 -6.26 -3.69
C VAL A 35 -4.87 -5.19 -2.73
N LEU A 36 -3.82 -4.45 -3.10
CA LEU A 36 -3.34 -3.33 -2.28
C LEU A 36 -4.39 -2.22 -2.11
N LYS A 37 -5.16 -1.89 -3.15
CA LYS A 37 -6.25 -0.90 -3.05
C LYS A 37 -7.37 -1.38 -2.11
N GLU A 38 -7.72 -2.66 -2.16
CA GLU A 38 -8.70 -3.27 -1.25
C GLU A 38 -8.19 -3.24 0.20
N MET A 39 -6.96 -3.71 0.42
CA MET A 39 -6.29 -3.66 1.72
C MET A 39 -6.22 -2.22 2.28
N GLY A 40 -5.95 -1.24 1.42
CA GLY A 40 -5.96 0.17 1.80
C GLY A 40 -7.34 0.67 2.23
N LYS A 41 -8.42 0.21 1.59
CA LYS A 41 -9.80 0.55 2.02
C LYS A 41 -10.14 -0.10 3.36
N GLU A 42 -9.82 -1.39 3.51
CA GLU A 42 -10.04 -2.14 4.76
C GLU A 42 -9.30 -1.49 5.95
N LEU A 43 -8.03 -1.12 5.76
CA LEU A 43 -7.25 -0.48 6.83
C LEU A 43 -7.79 0.92 7.18
N LYS A 44 -8.24 1.70 6.19
CA LYS A 44 -8.92 2.99 6.41
C LYS A 44 -10.17 2.82 7.26
N GLU A 45 -11.01 1.83 6.94
CA GLU A 45 -12.22 1.53 7.71
C GLU A 45 -11.88 1.07 9.13
N LYS A 46 -10.85 0.21 9.28
CA LYS A 46 -10.40 -0.30 10.58
C LYS A 46 -9.87 0.80 11.51
N LEU A 47 -9.12 1.76 10.95
CA LEU A 47 -8.56 2.89 11.70
C LEU A 47 -9.52 4.09 11.78
N ASN A 48 -10.64 4.04 11.05
CA ASN A 48 -11.55 5.17 10.85
C ASN A 48 -10.82 6.43 10.32
N GLU A 49 -9.88 6.22 9.39
CA GLU A 49 -9.07 7.27 8.75
C GLU A 49 -9.37 7.37 7.25
N THR A 50 -9.20 8.57 6.68
CA THR A 50 -9.41 8.80 5.24
C THR A 50 -8.15 8.61 4.41
N ARG A 51 -6.98 8.71 5.05
CA ARG A 51 -5.65 8.60 4.46
C ARG A 51 -4.79 7.70 5.33
N LEU A 52 -3.92 6.92 4.70
CA LEU A 52 -2.98 6.04 5.39
C LEU A 52 -1.59 6.53 5.12
N THR A 53 -0.72 6.46 6.13
CA THR A 53 0.71 6.70 5.95
C THR A 53 1.38 5.50 5.29
N HIS A 54 2.52 5.72 4.65
CA HIS A 54 3.30 4.62 4.08
C HIS A 54 3.68 3.59 5.15
N GLU A 55 4.02 4.03 6.36
CA GLU A 55 4.37 3.15 7.48
C GLU A 55 3.19 2.26 7.90
N GLN A 56 2.02 2.85 8.16
CA GLN A 56 0.81 2.08 8.51
C GLN A 56 0.45 1.06 7.43
N PHE A 57 0.59 1.44 6.16
CA PHE A 57 0.25 0.55 5.06
C PHE A 57 1.30 -0.53 4.82
N ASP A 58 2.59 -0.20 4.92
CA ASP A 58 3.71 -1.16 4.82
C ASP A 58 3.60 -2.24 5.92
N GLU A 59 3.30 -1.85 7.18
CA GLU A 59 3.06 -2.79 8.27
C GLU A 59 1.87 -3.71 7.97
N TYR A 60 0.76 -3.14 7.50
CA TYR A 60 -0.42 -3.93 7.17
C TYR A 60 -0.20 -4.90 6.01
N ILE A 61 0.62 -4.52 5.01
CA ILE A 61 1.04 -5.41 3.93
C ILE A 61 1.87 -6.56 4.49
N ALA A 62 2.83 -6.28 5.37
CA ALA A 62 3.69 -7.31 5.97
C ALA A 62 2.88 -8.38 6.72
N ASP A 63 1.80 -7.97 7.40
CA ASP A 63 0.89 -8.89 8.10
C ASP A 63 0.00 -9.72 7.16
N ASN A 64 -0.14 -9.30 5.90
CA ASN A 64 -1.08 -9.89 4.93
C ASN A 64 -0.41 -10.32 3.62
N LEU A 65 0.90 -10.61 3.64
CA LEU A 65 1.67 -11.02 2.46
C LEU A 65 1.09 -12.26 1.74
N SER A 66 0.32 -13.09 2.44
CA SER A 66 -0.36 -14.25 1.87
C SER A 66 -1.48 -13.90 0.88
N ARG A 67 -1.95 -12.65 0.87
CA ARG A 67 -2.95 -12.15 -0.10
C ARG A 67 -2.33 -11.76 -1.45
N LEU A 68 -1.01 -11.63 -1.51
CA LEU A 68 -0.28 -11.15 -2.68
C LEU A 68 0.45 -12.29 -3.37
N GLU A 69 0.34 -12.32 -4.70
CA GLU A 69 1.03 -13.25 -5.58
C GLU A 69 2.55 -13.00 -5.58
N ASP A 70 3.33 -14.08 -5.67
CA ASP A 70 4.81 -14.06 -5.71
C ASP A 70 5.36 -13.59 -7.07
#